data_AF-A0AAW0LZV0-F1
#
_entry.id   AF-A0AAW0LZV0-F1
#
_cell.length_a   1.000
_cell.length_b   1.000
_cell.length_c   1.000
_cell.angle_alpha   90.00
_cell.angle_beta   90.00
_cell.angle_gamma   90.00
#
_symmetry.space_group_name_H-M   'P 1'
#
loop_
_entity.id
_entity.type
_entity.pdbx_description
1 polymer ?
#
loop_
_entity_poly.entity_id
_entity_poly.type
_entity_poly.pdbx_seq_one_letter_code
_entity_poly.pdbx_strand_id
1 'polypeptide(L)'
;MTSLSNSGPDKATVASIAPWILSVAASSTDRQIIDKVVLGNGKTLAGIGINGFSLNGTTFPLVDGKNVVASECSDSSVGCLNSTLVKGKIVLCNKPQGDDGASSAGAVGSILKNEPFEYDASIFLLPASSLSADRHDIVASYINSTKEPQATILKSEAVKDRNAPKIASYSSRGPSIFAPEILKPDITAPGTEILAAYSPIVSPTSSDEDKRRVKYSILTGTSMACPHASGVAAYVKTFHPNWSAAAIKSAIMTTASPMNATKILGAELGYGSGQINPTKAAYPGLVYDASKEDYIKLLCGLGYDEKELRLISGDNSTCPKVSTKTLARNLNYPSMTAMVKPSKSFNVTFHRTVTNVGFANSTYKATTFTKSKVKIVVEPEVLSFKSLYEKKSFVVSVTGGQRVLPTDYSMASSSLVWSDGSHSVRSPVFVFALLT
;
A
#
# COMPACT_ATOMS: atom_id res chain seq x y z
N MET A 1 -10.31 -5.30 10.43
CA MET A 1 -9.25 -4.85 9.49
C MET A 1 -9.85 -4.74 8.11
N THR A 2 -9.34 -3.85 7.27
CA THR A 2 -9.82 -3.79 5.87
C THR A 2 -8.73 -3.25 4.92
N SER A 3 -8.87 -3.61 3.65
CA SER A 3 -8.08 -3.09 2.54
C SER A 3 -8.42 -1.62 2.26
N LEU A 4 -7.45 -0.84 1.78
CA LEU A 4 -7.65 0.59 1.49
C LEU A 4 -8.43 0.89 0.19
N SER A 5 -8.49 -0.09 -0.72
CA SER A 5 -8.70 0.04 -2.18
C SER A 5 -7.39 0.04 -2.99
N ASN A 6 -7.52 -0.25 -4.29
CA ASN A 6 -6.43 -0.33 -5.27
C ASN A 6 -6.55 0.82 -6.30
N SER A 7 -6.78 2.05 -5.83
CA SER A 7 -7.01 3.23 -6.69
C SER A 7 -5.90 4.29 -6.57
N GLY A 8 -4.73 3.92 -6.04
CA GLY A 8 -3.55 4.77 -6.05
C GLY A 8 -2.94 4.94 -7.46
N PRO A 9 -1.89 5.75 -7.61
CA PRO A 9 -1.11 6.41 -6.57
C PRO A 9 -1.62 7.81 -6.18
N ASP A 10 -2.73 8.25 -6.76
CA ASP A 10 -3.29 9.57 -6.51
C ASP A 10 -3.71 9.75 -5.04
N LYS A 11 -3.62 10.99 -4.58
CA LYS A 11 -3.93 11.39 -3.20
C LYS A 11 -5.43 11.28 -2.93
N ALA A 12 -5.80 11.10 -1.66
CA ALA A 12 -7.19 11.03 -1.21
C ALA A 12 -8.05 9.95 -1.90
N THR A 13 -7.44 8.83 -2.28
CA THR A 13 -8.09 7.67 -2.93
C THR A 13 -8.44 6.57 -1.93
N VAL A 14 -8.16 6.77 -0.63
CA VAL A 14 -8.48 5.82 0.43
C VAL A 14 -9.98 5.78 0.72
N ALA A 15 -10.58 4.59 0.65
CA ALA A 15 -11.99 4.38 1.02
C ALA A 15 -12.16 3.91 2.47
N SER A 16 -11.16 3.20 3.01
CA SER A 16 -11.16 2.76 4.40
C SER A 16 -10.71 3.85 5.37
N ILE A 17 -11.68 4.63 5.85
CA ILE A 17 -11.41 5.87 6.59
C ILE A 17 -11.88 5.85 8.05
N ALA A 18 -12.62 4.83 8.48
CA ALA A 18 -13.08 4.72 9.86
C ALA A 18 -11.91 4.59 10.86
N PRO A 19 -11.84 5.43 11.92
CA PRO A 19 -10.73 5.42 12.87
C PRO A 19 -10.58 4.12 13.67
N TRP A 20 -11.69 3.44 13.96
CA TRP A 20 -11.69 2.14 14.67
C TRP A 20 -11.24 0.97 13.79
N ILE A 21 -11.09 1.16 12.47
CA ILE A 21 -10.61 0.12 11.56
C ILE A 21 -9.09 0.27 11.38
N LEU A 22 -8.34 -0.84 11.46
CA LEU A 22 -6.96 -0.90 10.98
C LEU A 22 -6.97 -1.01 9.45
N SER A 23 -6.51 0.04 8.78
CA SER A 23 -6.49 0.17 7.32
C SER A 23 -5.10 -0.11 6.76
N VAL A 24 -5.02 -1.05 5.81
CA VAL A 24 -3.76 -1.71 5.43
C VAL A 24 -3.37 -1.42 3.99
N ALA A 25 -2.19 -0.82 3.80
CA ALA A 25 -1.56 -0.59 2.50
C ALA A 25 -0.79 -1.81 2.01
N ALA A 26 -0.59 -1.86 0.69
CA ALA A 26 0.15 -2.94 0.04
C ALA A 26 1.59 -2.52 -0.27
N SER A 27 2.52 -3.42 0.02
CA SER A 27 3.93 -3.32 -0.38
C SER A 27 4.39 -4.54 -1.16
N SER A 28 5.47 -4.36 -1.90
CA SER A 28 6.26 -5.44 -2.46
C SER A 28 6.99 -6.23 -1.37
N THR A 29 7.24 -7.51 -1.66
CA THR A 29 8.25 -8.30 -0.94
C THR A 29 9.62 -8.14 -1.62
N ASP A 30 10.65 -8.77 -1.07
CA ASP A 30 11.96 -8.86 -1.74
C ASP A 30 11.97 -9.88 -2.88
N ARG A 31 10.91 -10.67 -3.07
CA ARG A 31 10.67 -11.47 -4.25
C ARG A 31 10.01 -10.61 -5.33
N GLN A 32 10.60 -10.60 -6.52
CA GLN A 32 10.02 -10.06 -7.74
C GLN A 32 9.98 -11.17 -8.79
N ILE A 33 8.84 -11.33 -9.47
CA ILE A 33 8.69 -12.27 -10.58
C ILE A 33 8.97 -11.54 -11.89
N ILE A 34 9.88 -12.08 -12.68
CA ILE A 34 10.23 -11.54 -14.00
C ILE A 34 10.08 -12.60 -15.08
N ASP A 35 9.76 -12.12 -16.27
CA ASP A 35 9.77 -12.88 -17.52
C ASP A 35 10.83 -12.30 -18.44
N LYS A 36 11.55 -13.13 -19.18
CA LYS A 36 12.60 -12.66 -20.11
C LYS A 36 12.16 -12.90 -21.55
N VAL A 37 12.36 -11.89 -22.38
CA VAL A 37 12.20 -11.97 -23.84
C VAL A 37 13.60 -12.00 -24.46
N VAL A 38 13.89 -13.05 -25.23
CA VAL A 38 15.13 -13.18 -26.00
C VAL A 38 14.81 -12.94 -27.47
N LEU A 39 15.37 -11.88 -28.05
CA LEU A 39 15.19 -11.55 -29.47
C LEU A 39 16.16 -12.37 -30.33
N GLY A 40 15.83 -12.58 -31.61
CA GLY A 40 16.67 -13.32 -32.55
C GLY A 40 18.05 -12.71 -32.80
N ASN A 41 18.27 -11.44 -32.44
CA ASN A 41 19.59 -10.79 -32.44
C ASN A 41 20.40 -11.04 -31.14
N GLY A 42 19.94 -11.91 -30.25
CA GLY A 42 20.60 -12.26 -28.99
C GLY A 42 20.32 -11.31 -27.83
N LYS A 43 19.64 -10.18 -28.05
CA LYS A 43 19.31 -9.24 -26.97
C LYS A 43 18.26 -9.84 -26.03
N THR A 44 18.56 -9.82 -24.73
CA THR A 44 17.64 -10.28 -23.69
C THR A 44 17.05 -9.08 -22.94
N LEU A 45 15.73 -9.03 -22.85
CA LEU A 45 14.99 -7.97 -22.17
C LEU A 45 14.19 -8.59 -21.02
N ALA A 46 14.38 -8.06 -19.80
CA ALA A 46 13.55 -8.45 -18.67
C ALA A 46 12.23 -7.67 -18.70
N GLY A 47 11.13 -8.36 -18.46
CA GLY A 47 9.80 -7.84 -18.22
C GLY A 47 9.24 -8.38 -16.92
N ILE A 48 7.95 -8.11 -16.72
CA ILE A 48 7.17 -8.62 -15.59
C ILE A 48 5.99 -9.45 -16.11
N GLY A 49 5.62 -10.45 -15.32
CA GLY A 49 4.55 -11.37 -15.66
C GLY A 49 4.64 -12.66 -14.85
N ILE A 50 3.54 -13.40 -14.81
CA ILE A 50 3.42 -14.72 -14.21
C ILE A 50 3.17 -15.71 -15.36
N ASN A 51 4.20 -15.88 -16.17
CA ASN A 51 4.26 -16.84 -17.26
C ASN A 51 4.51 -18.26 -16.76
N GLY A 52 3.42 -18.99 -16.50
CA GLY A 52 3.46 -20.42 -16.16
C GLY A 52 3.74 -21.35 -17.35
N PHE A 53 3.76 -20.84 -18.58
CA PHE A 53 3.95 -21.64 -19.78
C PHE A 53 5.43 -21.97 -20.00
N SER A 54 5.71 -23.16 -20.54
CA SER A 54 7.06 -23.52 -21.01
C SER A 54 7.06 -23.63 -22.52
N LEU A 55 7.72 -22.68 -23.17
CA LEU A 55 8.03 -22.77 -24.60
C LEU A 55 9.29 -23.60 -24.87
N ASN A 56 9.94 -24.17 -23.84
CA ASN A 56 11.18 -24.95 -23.93
C ASN A 56 12.30 -24.25 -24.72
N GLY A 57 12.34 -22.91 -24.69
CA GLY A 57 13.30 -22.12 -25.45
C GLY A 57 13.02 -22.04 -26.97
N THR A 58 11.83 -22.46 -27.40
CA THR A 58 11.44 -22.41 -28.81
C THR A 58 11.26 -20.97 -29.27
N THR A 59 11.91 -20.65 -30.38
CA THR A 59 11.83 -19.35 -31.03
C THR A 59 10.66 -19.32 -32.01
N PHE A 60 9.89 -18.23 -32.00
CA PHE A 60 8.77 -18.02 -32.92
C PHE A 60 8.94 -16.72 -33.71
N PRO A 61 8.34 -16.62 -34.91
CA PRO A 61 8.25 -15.35 -35.62
C PRO A 61 7.57 -14.28 -34.76
N LEU A 62 8.06 -13.06 -34.84
CA LEU A 62 7.57 -11.91 -34.08
C LEU A 62 6.91 -10.93 -35.04
N VAL A 63 5.78 -10.34 -34.66
CA VAL A 63 5.09 -9.33 -35.48
C VAL A 63 4.69 -8.13 -34.64
N ASP A 64 4.80 -6.93 -35.21
CA ASP A 64 4.26 -5.72 -34.58
C ASP A 64 2.74 -5.73 -34.73
N GLY A 65 2.04 -5.71 -33.58
CA GLY A 65 0.59 -5.66 -33.54
C GLY A 65 0.03 -4.55 -34.42
N LYS A 66 0.67 -3.37 -34.49
CA LYS A 66 0.22 -2.22 -35.32
C LYS A 66 0.08 -2.55 -36.79
N ASN A 67 0.89 -3.47 -37.29
CA ASN A 67 0.94 -3.82 -38.72
C ASN A 67 -0.05 -4.92 -39.10
N VAL A 68 -0.74 -5.52 -38.11
CA VAL A 68 -1.67 -6.63 -38.29
C VAL A 68 -3.03 -6.38 -37.64
N VAL A 69 -3.29 -5.14 -37.21
CA VAL A 69 -4.61 -4.68 -36.77
C VAL A 69 -5.53 -4.51 -37.99
N ALA A 70 -6.79 -4.89 -37.86
CA ALA A 70 -7.83 -4.60 -38.83
C ALA A 70 -8.01 -3.08 -39.01
N SER A 71 -8.35 -2.62 -40.20
CA SER A 71 -8.41 -1.19 -40.55
C SER A 71 -9.34 -0.33 -39.66
N GLU A 72 -10.30 -0.96 -38.98
CA GLU A 72 -11.30 -0.30 -38.14
C GLU A 72 -10.89 -0.22 -36.66
N CYS A 73 -9.77 -0.84 -36.30
CA CYS A 73 -9.26 -0.90 -34.94
C CYS A 73 -8.00 -0.06 -34.77
N SER A 74 -7.79 0.43 -33.54
CA SER A 74 -6.62 1.25 -33.18
C SER A 74 -5.57 0.49 -32.37
N ASP A 75 -5.88 -0.74 -31.93
CA ASP A 75 -5.02 -1.51 -31.04
C ASP A 75 -5.18 -3.04 -31.20
N SER A 76 -4.44 -3.78 -30.37
CA SER A 76 -4.38 -5.25 -30.34
C SER A 76 -5.48 -5.87 -29.47
N SER A 77 -6.65 -5.24 -29.34
CA SER A 77 -7.78 -5.76 -28.56
C SER A 77 -8.45 -6.96 -29.23
N VAL A 78 -9.36 -7.62 -28.49
CA VAL A 78 -10.12 -8.79 -28.97
C VAL A 78 -10.88 -8.44 -30.25
N GLY A 79 -10.74 -9.28 -31.28
CA GLY A 79 -11.36 -9.09 -32.59
C GLY A 79 -10.64 -8.11 -33.52
N CYS A 80 -9.61 -7.42 -33.05
CA CYS A 80 -8.91 -6.40 -33.82
C CYS A 80 -7.66 -6.91 -34.55
N LEU A 81 -7.12 -8.07 -34.20
CA LEU A 81 -5.96 -8.66 -34.86
C LEU A 81 -6.37 -9.60 -36.00
N ASN A 82 -5.71 -9.49 -37.16
CA ASN A 82 -5.93 -10.39 -38.29
C ASN A 82 -5.34 -11.78 -37.98
N SER A 83 -6.22 -12.76 -37.75
CA SER A 83 -5.84 -14.11 -37.34
C SER A 83 -4.91 -14.82 -38.33
N THR A 84 -5.07 -14.59 -39.64
CA THR A 84 -4.21 -15.18 -40.68
C THR A 84 -2.76 -14.69 -40.58
N LEU A 85 -2.57 -13.43 -40.16
CA LEU A 85 -1.25 -12.83 -40.04
C LEU A 85 -0.56 -13.12 -38.70
N VAL A 86 -1.36 -13.46 -37.67
CA VAL A 86 -0.92 -13.64 -36.27
C VAL A 86 -0.74 -15.10 -35.87
N LYS A 87 -1.50 -16.02 -36.46
CA LYS A 87 -1.47 -17.44 -36.10
C LYS A 87 -0.05 -18.02 -36.10
N GLY A 88 0.36 -18.61 -34.98
CA GLY A 88 1.70 -19.21 -34.84
C GLY A 88 2.84 -18.23 -34.54
N LYS A 89 2.54 -16.95 -34.27
CA LYS A 89 3.53 -15.89 -34.01
C LYS A 89 3.41 -15.30 -32.61
N ILE A 90 4.47 -14.64 -32.17
CA ILE A 90 4.44 -13.73 -31.01
C ILE A 90 4.03 -12.35 -31.49
N VAL A 91 3.11 -11.69 -30.78
CA VAL A 91 2.64 -10.34 -31.12
C VAL A 91 3.20 -9.31 -30.15
N LEU A 92 3.79 -8.22 -30.67
CA LEU A 92 4.11 -7.04 -29.88
C LEU A 92 2.87 -6.15 -29.76
N CYS A 93 2.25 -6.11 -28.59
CA CYS A 93 1.05 -5.31 -28.31
C CYS A 93 1.43 -3.98 -27.67
N ASN A 94 0.68 -2.92 -27.96
CA ASN A 94 0.97 -1.56 -27.45
C ASN A 94 0.22 -1.20 -26.16
N LYS A 95 -0.51 -2.16 -25.57
CA LYS A 95 -1.27 -1.98 -24.34
C LYS A 95 -1.01 -3.15 -23.37
N PRO A 96 -1.19 -2.95 -22.06
CA PRO A 96 -1.04 -4.02 -21.07
C PRO A 96 -2.05 -5.18 -21.23
N GLN A 97 -3.23 -4.94 -21.78
CA GLN A 97 -4.30 -5.95 -21.96
C GLN A 97 -4.34 -6.54 -23.37
N GLY A 98 -3.23 -6.47 -24.10
CA GLY A 98 -3.17 -6.97 -25.48
C GLY A 98 -3.05 -8.49 -25.61
N ASP A 99 -2.92 -9.23 -24.51
CA ASP A 99 -2.79 -10.69 -24.54
C ASP A 99 -4.13 -11.37 -24.87
N ASP A 100 -5.25 -10.81 -24.43
CA ASP A 100 -6.59 -11.30 -24.79
C ASP A 100 -6.79 -11.31 -26.31
N GLY A 101 -6.53 -10.18 -26.97
CA GLY A 101 -6.66 -10.08 -28.42
C GLY A 101 -5.68 -10.97 -29.18
N ALA A 102 -4.44 -11.09 -28.69
CA ALA A 102 -3.46 -12.01 -29.26
C ALA A 102 -3.93 -13.48 -29.13
N SER A 103 -4.50 -13.85 -27.98
CA SER A 103 -5.06 -15.18 -27.71
C SER A 103 -6.17 -15.53 -28.68
N SER A 104 -7.20 -14.67 -28.76
CA SER A 104 -8.35 -14.92 -29.63
C SER A 104 -7.97 -14.96 -31.12
N ALA A 105 -6.89 -14.27 -31.53
CA ALA A 105 -6.37 -14.29 -32.90
C ALA A 105 -5.46 -15.50 -33.23
N GLY A 106 -5.16 -16.36 -32.24
CA GLY A 106 -4.35 -17.57 -32.42
C GLY A 106 -2.84 -17.35 -32.33
N ALA A 107 -2.40 -16.28 -31.68
CA ALA A 107 -0.98 -16.06 -31.35
C ALA A 107 -0.45 -17.16 -30.43
N VAL A 108 0.85 -17.43 -30.49
CA VAL A 108 1.53 -18.35 -29.56
C VAL A 108 2.19 -17.63 -28.39
N GLY A 109 2.25 -16.30 -28.44
CA GLY A 109 2.85 -15.46 -27.41
C GLY A 109 2.50 -13.98 -27.58
N SER A 110 2.68 -13.18 -26.53
CA SER A 110 2.56 -11.72 -26.62
C SER A 110 3.65 -10.99 -25.82
N ILE A 111 4.06 -9.82 -26.31
CA ILE A 111 4.94 -8.90 -25.61
C ILE A 111 4.16 -7.61 -25.43
N LEU A 112 3.93 -7.23 -24.17
CA LEU A 112 3.01 -6.14 -23.82
C LEU A 112 3.80 -4.89 -23.46
N LYS A 113 3.18 -3.72 -23.66
CA LYS A 113 3.72 -2.43 -23.18
C LYS A 113 3.11 -2.13 -21.83
N ASN A 114 3.95 -2.04 -20.81
CA ASN A 114 3.54 -1.70 -19.46
C ASN A 114 3.28 -0.21 -19.30
N GLU A 115 2.32 0.17 -18.46
CA GLU A 115 2.09 1.57 -18.11
C GLU A 115 3.15 2.09 -17.15
N PRO A 116 3.42 3.42 -17.13
CA PRO A 116 4.26 4.02 -16.10
C PRO A 116 3.73 3.68 -14.71
N PHE A 117 4.64 3.33 -13.79
CA PHE A 117 4.36 3.02 -12.37
C PHE A 117 3.64 1.69 -12.09
N GLU A 118 3.25 0.90 -13.07
CA GLU A 118 2.87 -0.50 -12.87
C GLU A 118 4.14 -1.36 -12.76
N TYR A 119 4.29 -2.11 -11.68
CA TYR A 119 5.48 -2.95 -11.45
C TYR A 119 5.13 -4.35 -10.97
N ASP A 120 3.85 -4.66 -10.86
CA ASP A 120 3.35 -5.95 -10.41
C ASP A 120 3.09 -6.88 -11.58
N ALA A 121 3.50 -8.13 -11.41
CA ALA A 121 3.33 -9.16 -12.41
C ALA A 121 1.85 -9.61 -12.52
N SER A 122 1.37 -9.73 -13.76
CA SER A 122 0.03 -10.25 -14.09
C SER A 122 0.09 -11.68 -14.64
N ILE A 123 -1.00 -12.43 -14.46
CA ILE A 123 -1.17 -13.74 -15.09
C ILE A 123 -1.80 -13.53 -16.47
N PHE A 124 -1.23 -14.13 -17.50
CA PHE A 124 -1.66 -13.97 -18.90
C PHE A 124 -2.31 -15.24 -19.46
N LEU A 125 -3.14 -15.09 -20.50
CA LEU A 125 -3.84 -16.20 -21.18
C LEU A 125 -2.90 -17.13 -21.97
N LEU A 126 -1.76 -16.61 -22.39
CA LEU A 126 -0.77 -17.29 -23.23
C LEU A 126 0.64 -16.86 -22.78
N PRO A 127 1.73 -17.49 -23.30
CA PRO A 127 3.08 -17.09 -22.97
C PRO A 127 3.29 -15.60 -23.23
N ALA A 128 3.51 -14.81 -22.20
CA ALA A 128 3.60 -13.36 -22.33
C ALA A 128 4.59 -12.73 -21.37
N SER A 129 5.03 -11.52 -21.70
CA SER A 129 5.88 -10.69 -20.86
C SER A 129 5.52 -9.23 -21.07
N SER A 130 5.28 -8.49 -19.98
CA SER A 130 5.06 -7.04 -20.02
C SER A 130 6.39 -6.30 -19.86
N LEU A 131 6.73 -5.45 -20.83
CA LEU A 131 7.98 -4.69 -20.87
C LEU A 131 7.72 -3.22 -20.52
N SER A 132 8.68 -2.59 -19.83
CA SER A 132 8.71 -1.14 -19.69
C SER A 132 8.76 -0.47 -21.07
N ALA A 133 8.26 0.76 -21.17
CA ALA A 133 8.13 1.46 -22.45
C ALA A 133 9.44 1.53 -23.26
N ASP A 134 10.58 1.79 -22.60
CA ASP A 134 11.91 1.82 -23.22
C ASP A 134 12.33 0.45 -23.78
N ARG A 135 12.02 -0.64 -23.07
CA ARG A 135 12.31 -2.01 -23.51
C ARG A 135 11.38 -2.46 -24.62
N HIS A 136 10.11 -2.05 -24.56
CA HIS A 136 9.14 -2.27 -25.62
C HIS A 136 9.59 -1.61 -26.93
N ASP A 137 10.03 -0.35 -26.87
CA ASP A 137 10.49 0.41 -28.04
C ASP A 137 11.76 -0.21 -28.68
N ILE A 138 12.60 -0.89 -27.88
CA ILE A 138 13.72 -1.70 -28.38
C ILE A 138 13.21 -2.88 -29.23
N VAL A 139 12.13 -3.55 -28.81
CA VAL A 139 11.54 -4.67 -29.57
C VAL A 139 10.95 -4.14 -30.89
N ALA A 140 10.23 -3.03 -30.85
CA ALA A 140 9.67 -2.39 -32.05
C ALA A 140 10.78 -2.02 -33.06
N SER A 141 11.88 -1.44 -32.56
CA SER A 141 13.05 -1.11 -33.39
C SER A 141 13.69 -2.36 -34.00
N TYR A 142 13.77 -3.46 -33.24
CA TYR A 142 14.29 -4.73 -33.73
C TYR A 142 13.41 -5.32 -34.85
N ILE A 143 12.09 -5.31 -34.69
CA ILE A 143 11.15 -5.79 -35.72
C ILE A 143 11.39 -5.09 -37.06
N ASN A 144 11.62 -3.77 -37.04
CA ASN A 144 11.87 -2.98 -38.25
C ASN A 144 13.30 -3.16 -38.83
N SER A 145 14.21 -3.79 -38.09
CA SER A 145 15.62 -3.95 -38.50
C SER A 145 15.90 -5.22 -39.29
N THR A 146 14.96 -6.16 -39.36
CA THR A 146 15.13 -7.46 -40.04
C THR A 146 13.86 -7.87 -40.76
N LYS A 147 14.01 -8.67 -41.83
CA LYS A 147 12.86 -9.25 -42.57
C LYS A 147 12.24 -10.46 -41.86
N GLU A 148 12.99 -11.10 -40.97
CA GLU A 148 12.55 -12.29 -40.24
C GLU A 148 12.74 -12.08 -38.73
N PRO A 149 12.00 -11.15 -38.11
CA PRO A 149 12.06 -10.93 -36.68
C PRO A 149 11.53 -12.16 -35.93
N GLN A 150 12.25 -12.55 -34.88
CA GLN A 150 11.91 -13.70 -34.07
C GLN A 150 12.18 -13.43 -32.59
N ALA A 151 11.46 -14.12 -31.71
CA ALA A 151 11.66 -14.02 -30.28
C ALA A 151 11.32 -15.32 -29.54
N THR A 152 11.84 -15.44 -28.32
CA THR A 152 11.50 -16.47 -27.35
C THR A 152 11.04 -15.79 -26.06
N ILE A 153 9.92 -16.25 -25.48
CA ILE A 153 9.46 -15.84 -24.16
C ILE A 153 9.83 -16.96 -23.17
N LEU A 154 10.65 -16.64 -22.18
CA LEU A 154 11.07 -17.58 -21.16
C LEU A 154 10.01 -17.68 -20.05
N LYS A 155 9.99 -18.84 -19.38
CA LYS A 155 9.20 -19.06 -18.17
C LYS A 155 9.63 -18.09 -17.08
N SER A 156 8.69 -17.71 -16.21
CA SER A 156 8.98 -16.84 -15.07
C SER A 156 10.06 -17.39 -14.15
N GLU A 157 10.91 -16.49 -13.66
CA GLU A 157 11.84 -16.73 -12.57
C GLU A 157 11.62 -15.71 -11.44
N ALA A 158 11.98 -16.11 -10.23
CA ALA A 158 11.96 -15.23 -9.07
C ALA A 158 13.35 -14.62 -8.87
N VAL A 159 13.42 -13.30 -8.81
CA VAL A 159 14.65 -12.54 -8.49
C VAL A 159 14.47 -11.77 -7.19
N LYS A 160 15.60 -11.36 -6.60
CA LYS A 160 15.61 -10.60 -5.36
C LYS A 160 15.66 -9.09 -5.63
N ASP A 161 14.63 -8.36 -5.23
CA ASP A 161 14.63 -6.90 -5.21
C ASP A 161 15.17 -6.37 -3.87
N ARG A 162 16.36 -5.77 -3.91
CA ARG A 162 17.03 -5.20 -2.73
C ARG A 162 16.39 -3.90 -2.24
N ASN A 163 15.51 -3.29 -3.03
CA ASN A 163 14.84 -2.05 -2.67
C ASN A 163 13.51 -2.28 -1.91
N ALA A 164 13.11 -3.53 -1.74
CA ALA A 164 11.92 -3.90 -0.98
C ALA A 164 12.08 -3.63 0.54
N PRO A 165 10.97 -3.39 1.27
CA PRO A 165 9.62 -3.25 0.76
C PRO A 165 9.40 -1.86 0.12
N LYS A 166 8.81 -1.85 -1.07
CA LYS A 166 8.34 -0.62 -1.72
C LYS A 166 6.83 -0.56 -1.60
N ILE A 167 6.30 0.63 -1.37
CA ILE A 167 4.86 0.82 -1.39
C ILE A 167 4.35 0.62 -2.82
N ALA A 168 3.30 -0.17 -2.99
CA ALA A 168 2.75 -0.48 -4.31
C ALA A 168 2.03 0.74 -4.89
N SER A 169 2.15 0.97 -6.21
CA SER A 169 1.57 2.12 -6.91
C SER A 169 0.04 2.14 -6.83
N TYR A 170 -0.60 0.99 -7.08
CA TYR A 170 -2.05 0.82 -6.97
C TYR A 170 -2.59 1.04 -5.56
N SER A 171 -1.77 0.95 -4.51
CA SER A 171 -2.24 1.08 -3.13
C SER A 171 -2.77 2.51 -2.92
N SER A 172 -4.07 2.64 -2.61
CA SER A 172 -4.71 3.93 -2.35
C SER A 172 -3.98 4.76 -1.30
N ARG A 173 -4.08 6.09 -1.43
CA ARG A 173 -3.40 7.07 -0.58
C ARG A 173 -4.36 7.89 0.26
N GLY A 174 -3.89 8.31 1.42
CA GLY A 174 -4.50 9.39 2.17
C GLY A 174 -4.35 10.77 1.49
N PRO A 175 -4.85 11.84 2.12
CA PRO A 175 -5.54 11.83 3.42
C PRO A 175 -6.95 11.23 3.32
N SER A 176 -7.52 10.86 4.46
CA SER A 176 -8.94 10.52 4.52
C SER A 176 -9.77 11.77 4.22
N ILE A 177 -10.74 11.69 3.30
CA ILE A 177 -11.70 12.78 3.04
C ILE A 177 -12.61 13.10 4.23
N PHE A 178 -12.79 12.13 5.14
CA PHE A 178 -13.68 12.22 6.29
C PHE A 178 -13.03 12.92 7.49
N ALA A 179 -11.92 12.37 7.98
CA ALA A 179 -11.11 12.95 9.05
C ALA A 179 -9.64 13.07 8.60
N PRO A 180 -9.26 14.13 7.87
CA PRO A 180 -7.91 14.30 7.31
C PRO A 180 -6.79 14.30 8.38
N GLU A 181 -7.13 14.65 9.62
CA GLU A 181 -6.21 14.67 10.76
C GLU A 181 -6.04 13.29 11.45
N ILE A 182 -6.72 12.25 10.98
CA ILE A 182 -6.47 10.85 11.36
C ILE A 182 -5.76 10.18 10.20
N LEU A 183 -4.51 9.77 10.42
CA LEU A 183 -3.67 9.22 9.37
C LEU A 183 -4.30 7.98 8.73
N LYS A 184 -4.36 7.98 7.40
CA LYS A 184 -4.66 6.81 6.60
C LYS A 184 -3.68 6.70 5.43
N PRO A 185 -3.16 5.50 5.12
CA PRO A 185 -3.38 4.24 5.85
C PRO A 185 -2.73 4.21 7.24
N ASP A 186 -3.06 3.17 8.03
CA ASP A 186 -2.47 3.00 9.36
C ASP A 186 -1.12 2.29 9.31
N ILE A 187 -1.01 1.29 8.44
CA ILE A 187 0.12 0.35 8.33
C ILE A 187 0.24 -0.17 6.89
N THR A 188 1.40 -0.71 6.54
CA THR A 188 1.64 -1.43 5.29
C THR A 188 2.02 -2.89 5.56
N ALA A 189 1.54 -3.80 4.70
CA ALA A 189 1.89 -5.22 4.73
C ALA A 189 2.15 -5.74 3.30
N PRO A 190 2.73 -6.95 3.14
CA PRO A 190 2.94 -7.57 1.83
C PRO A 190 1.62 -7.76 1.08
N GLY A 191 1.52 -7.18 -0.12
CA GLY A 191 0.32 -7.27 -0.94
C GLY A 191 0.57 -7.40 -2.43
N THR A 192 1.84 -7.40 -2.87
CA THR A 192 2.20 -7.58 -4.28
C THR A 192 2.75 -8.97 -4.51
N GLU A 193 2.27 -9.64 -5.55
CA GLU A 193 2.70 -10.99 -5.96
C GLU A 193 2.63 -11.99 -4.80
N ILE A 194 1.48 -12.11 -4.14
CA ILE A 194 1.28 -13.04 -3.02
C ILE A 194 0.73 -14.37 -3.53
N LEU A 195 1.46 -15.44 -3.27
CA LEU A 195 1.01 -16.81 -3.54
C LEU A 195 0.05 -17.28 -2.43
N ALA A 196 -1.17 -17.68 -2.80
CA ALA A 196 -2.14 -18.23 -1.86
C ALA A 196 -2.99 -19.33 -2.51
N ALA A 197 -3.74 -20.07 -1.70
CA ALA A 197 -4.70 -21.06 -2.19
C ALA A 197 -5.72 -20.40 -3.13
N TYR A 198 -6.11 -21.11 -4.18
CA TYR A 198 -7.02 -20.61 -5.20
C TYR A 198 -8.04 -21.68 -5.58
N SER A 199 -9.19 -21.23 -6.07
CA SER A 199 -10.28 -22.13 -6.42
C SER A 199 -9.89 -23.02 -7.60
N PRO A 200 -10.01 -24.36 -7.50
CA PRO A 200 -9.62 -25.26 -8.58
C PRO A 200 -10.63 -25.30 -9.74
N ILE A 201 -11.73 -24.53 -9.67
CA ILE A 201 -12.77 -24.46 -10.70
C ILE A 201 -12.72 -23.17 -11.53
N VAL A 202 -12.10 -22.10 -10.99
CA VAL A 202 -11.93 -20.81 -11.69
C VAL A 202 -10.55 -20.79 -12.36
N SER A 203 -10.47 -20.14 -13.51
CA SER A 203 -9.19 -19.95 -14.20
C SER A 203 -8.29 -18.95 -13.47
N PRO A 204 -6.97 -19.08 -13.54
CA PRO A 204 -6.06 -18.16 -12.86
C PRO A 204 -6.11 -16.72 -13.42
N THR A 205 -6.58 -16.52 -14.66
CA THR A 205 -6.85 -15.19 -15.24
C THR A 205 -8.27 -14.68 -15.00
N SER A 206 -9.16 -15.51 -14.41
CA SER A 206 -10.60 -15.26 -14.33
C SER A 206 -11.32 -15.13 -15.68
N SER A 207 -10.65 -15.43 -16.80
CA SER A 207 -11.27 -15.47 -18.14
C SER A 207 -11.82 -16.86 -18.45
N ASP A 208 -12.96 -16.92 -19.13
CA ASP A 208 -13.59 -18.17 -19.58
C ASP A 208 -12.79 -18.87 -20.70
N GLU A 209 -11.94 -18.13 -21.42
CA GLU A 209 -11.03 -18.68 -22.42
C GLU A 209 -9.92 -19.52 -21.77
N ASP A 210 -9.53 -19.17 -20.55
CA ASP A 210 -8.47 -19.88 -19.83
C ASP A 210 -8.96 -21.21 -19.25
N LYS A 211 -8.48 -22.30 -19.85
CA LYS A 211 -8.80 -23.66 -19.41
C LYS A 211 -7.89 -24.19 -18.31
N ARG A 212 -6.85 -23.44 -17.90
CA ARG A 212 -5.96 -23.84 -16.81
C ARG A 212 -6.70 -23.85 -15.49
N ARG A 213 -6.32 -24.78 -14.60
CA ARG A 213 -6.80 -24.86 -13.22
C ARG A 213 -5.61 -25.04 -12.30
N VAL A 214 -5.58 -24.28 -11.21
CA VAL A 214 -4.47 -24.24 -10.27
C VAL A 214 -4.99 -24.36 -8.84
N LYS A 215 -4.21 -24.99 -7.96
CA LYS A 215 -4.52 -25.05 -6.52
C LYS A 215 -4.05 -23.80 -5.77
N TYR A 216 -3.11 -23.07 -6.38
CA TYR A 216 -2.53 -21.84 -5.85
C TYR A 216 -2.38 -20.83 -6.98
N SER A 217 -2.60 -19.56 -6.67
CA SER A 217 -2.43 -18.45 -7.60
C SER A 217 -1.63 -17.33 -6.95
N ILE A 218 -1.00 -16.50 -7.78
CA ILE A 218 -0.24 -15.34 -7.35
C ILE A 218 -1.05 -14.11 -7.69
N LEU A 219 -1.49 -13.38 -6.67
CA LEU A 219 -2.35 -12.22 -6.84
C LEU A 219 -1.76 -11.00 -6.13
N THR A 220 -2.20 -9.84 -6.59
CA THR A 220 -1.74 -8.55 -6.13
C THR A 220 -2.92 -7.69 -5.67
N GLY A 221 -2.76 -6.96 -4.57
CA GLY A 221 -3.75 -6.02 -4.07
C GLY A 221 -3.64 -5.74 -2.58
N THR A 222 -4.28 -4.65 -2.14
CA THR A 222 -4.51 -4.40 -0.71
C THR A 222 -5.37 -5.48 -0.05
N SER A 223 -6.18 -6.20 -0.84
CA SER A 223 -6.87 -7.43 -0.45
C SER A 223 -5.94 -8.56 0.00
N MET A 224 -4.69 -8.60 -0.48
CA MET A 224 -3.68 -9.58 -0.06
C MET A 224 -2.88 -9.09 1.15
N ALA A 225 -2.75 -7.76 1.32
CA ALA A 225 -2.12 -7.16 2.49
C ALA A 225 -2.98 -7.25 3.76
N CYS A 226 -4.30 -7.04 3.62
CA CYS A 226 -5.27 -7.10 4.72
C CYS A 226 -5.22 -8.42 5.54
N PRO A 227 -5.23 -9.63 4.93
CA PRO A 227 -5.16 -10.88 5.68
C PRO A 227 -3.81 -11.09 6.40
N HIS A 228 -2.70 -10.55 5.87
CA HIS A 228 -1.44 -10.55 6.61
C HIS A 228 -1.55 -9.76 7.92
N ALA A 229 -2.06 -8.52 7.86
CA ALA A 229 -2.29 -7.72 9.07
C ALA A 229 -3.28 -8.39 10.02
N SER A 230 -4.29 -9.09 9.47
CA SER A 230 -5.28 -9.85 10.25
C SER A 230 -4.67 -11.03 10.99
N GLY A 231 -3.78 -11.78 10.34
CA GLY A 231 -2.97 -12.81 10.97
C GLY A 231 -2.09 -12.25 12.09
N VAL A 232 -1.45 -11.09 11.88
CA VAL A 232 -0.62 -10.45 12.91
C VAL A 232 -1.45 -9.97 14.10
N ALA A 233 -2.62 -9.36 13.87
CA ALA A 233 -3.50 -8.95 14.95
C ALA A 233 -4.02 -10.15 15.76
N ALA A 234 -4.38 -11.25 15.10
CA ALA A 234 -4.74 -12.50 15.76
C ALA A 234 -3.56 -13.07 16.56
N TYR A 235 -2.36 -13.08 15.97
CA TYR A 235 -1.13 -13.48 16.66
C TYR A 235 -0.89 -12.64 17.92
N VAL A 236 -0.96 -11.30 17.85
CA VAL A 236 -0.84 -10.45 19.05
C VAL A 236 -1.94 -10.75 20.08
N LYS A 237 -3.17 -11.02 19.63
CA LYS A 237 -4.30 -11.36 20.52
C LYS A 237 -4.07 -12.67 21.29
N THR A 238 -3.32 -13.64 20.77
CA THR A 238 -3.04 -14.89 21.51
C THR A 238 -2.13 -14.66 22.72
N PHE A 239 -1.19 -13.71 22.64
CA PHE A 239 -0.35 -13.31 23.76
C PHE A 239 -1.08 -12.34 24.71
N HIS A 240 -2.05 -11.58 24.19
CA HIS A 240 -2.79 -10.58 24.96
C HIS A 240 -4.31 -10.74 24.82
N PRO A 241 -4.93 -11.80 25.39
CA PRO A 241 -6.34 -12.12 25.18
C PRO A 241 -7.31 -11.03 25.64
N ASN A 242 -6.89 -10.16 26.57
CA ASN A 242 -7.74 -9.11 27.14
C ASN A 242 -7.55 -7.74 26.49
N TRP A 243 -6.62 -7.58 25.53
CA TRP A 243 -6.41 -6.29 24.90
C TRP A 243 -7.60 -5.85 24.04
N SER A 244 -7.88 -4.54 24.07
CA SER A 244 -8.84 -3.91 23.17
C SER A 244 -8.36 -3.99 21.71
N ALA A 245 -9.27 -3.77 20.77
CA ALA A 245 -8.90 -3.64 19.36
C ALA A 245 -7.95 -2.44 19.12
N ALA A 246 -8.11 -1.35 19.88
CA ALA A 246 -7.27 -0.17 19.81
C ALA A 246 -5.84 -0.45 20.32
N ALA A 247 -5.69 -1.21 21.42
CA ALA A 247 -4.39 -1.61 21.93
C ALA A 247 -3.62 -2.51 20.94
N ILE A 248 -4.29 -3.46 20.30
CA ILE A 248 -3.68 -4.33 19.26
C ILE A 248 -3.28 -3.49 18.04
N LYS A 249 -4.17 -2.61 17.57
CA LYS A 249 -3.86 -1.67 16.49
C LYS A 249 -2.66 -0.78 16.85
N SER A 250 -2.60 -0.28 18.08
CA SER A 250 -1.47 0.48 18.58
C SER A 250 -0.19 -0.32 18.53
N ALA A 251 -0.18 -1.55 19.05
CA ALA A 251 1.00 -2.38 19.07
C ALA A 251 1.55 -2.63 17.65
N ILE A 252 0.67 -2.88 16.68
CA ILE A 252 1.03 -3.06 15.27
C ILE A 252 1.65 -1.78 14.68
N MET A 253 1.04 -0.63 14.95
CA MET A 253 1.50 0.65 14.40
C MET A 253 2.81 1.11 15.02
N THR A 254 2.94 1.04 16.35
CA THR A 254 4.10 1.62 17.06
C THR A 254 5.38 0.82 16.92
N THR A 255 5.26 -0.44 16.51
CA THR A 255 6.38 -1.36 16.31
C THR A 255 6.72 -1.58 14.84
N ALA A 256 6.00 -0.91 13.93
CA ALA A 256 6.22 -0.98 12.50
C ALA A 256 7.64 -0.53 12.11
N SER A 257 8.24 -1.25 11.18
CA SER A 257 9.52 -0.87 10.58
C SER A 257 9.33 0.36 9.68
N PRO A 258 10.05 1.47 9.90
CA PRO A 258 9.91 2.66 9.07
C PRO A 258 10.21 2.36 7.60
N MET A 259 9.37 2.87 6.70
CA MET A 259 9.58 2.74 5.25
C MET A 259 10.22 4.01 4.68
N ASN A 260 10.90 3.88 3.54
CA ASN A 260 11.52 5.01 2.89
C ASN A 260 10.47 5.92 2.24
N ALA A 261 10.44 7.19 2.65
CA ALA A 261 9.60 8.22 2.06
C ALA A 261 10.21 8.72 0.74
N THR A 262 10.22 7.91 -0.32
CA THR A 262 10.48 8.45 -1.66
C THR A 262 9.35 9.41 -2.02
N LYS A 263 9.69 10.62 -2.46
CA LYS A 263 8.74 11.72 -2.74
C LYS A 263 7.58 11.34 -3.69
N ILE A 264 7.75 10.28 -4.48
CA ILE A 264 6.82 9.82 -5.51
C ILE A 264 5.65 8.99 -4.93
N LEU A 265 5.69 8.57 -3.65
CA LEU A 265 4.71 7.60 -3.13
C LEU A 265 4.04 8.01 -1.80
N GLY A 266 3.81 9.31 -1.59
CA GLY A 266 2.87 9.81 -0.57
C GLY A 266 3.34 9.75 0.90
N ALA A 267 4.57 9.29 1.19
CA ALA A 267 5.12 9.19 2.55
C ALA A 267 4.14 8.49 3.53
N GLU A 268 3.85 9.07 4.69
CA GLU A 268 2.89 8.53 5.66
C GLU A 268 1.47 8.37 5.08
N LEU A 269 1.07 9.16 4.07
CA LEU A 269 -0.20 8.95 3.35
C LEU A 269 -0.14 7.75 2.40
N GLY A 270 1.05 7.22 2.14
CA GLY A 270 1.26 5.99 1.39
C GLY A 270 1.39 4.76 2.27
N TYR A 271 2.21 4.83 3.33
CA TYR A 271 2.56 3.66 4.15
C TYR A 271 2.14 3.70 5.62
N GLY A 272 1.51 4.79 6.07
CA GLY A 272 1.10 4.95 7.46
C GLY A 272 2.28 4.92 8.41
N SER A 273 2.25 4.00 9.38
CA SER A 273 3.34 3.84 10.36
C SER A 273 4.57 3.14 9.79
N GLY A 274 4.42 2.39 8.69
CA GLY A 274 5.49 1.64 8.04
C GLY A 274 5.12 0.18 7.77
N GLN A 275 6.13 -0.67 7.54
CA GLN A 275 5.97 -2.09 7.28
C GLN A 275 5.66 -2.82 8.60
N ILE A 276 4.63 -3.67 8.60
CA ILE A 276 4.24 -4.46 9.76
C ILE A 276 5.38 -5.34 10.27
N ASN A 277 5.55 -5.40 11.60
CA ASN A 277 6.56 -6.22 12.27
C ASN A 277 5.90 -7.13 13.33
N PRO A 278 5.59 -8.40 12.99
CA PRO A 278 4.81 -9.28 13.86
C PRO A 278 5.48 -9.58 15.21
N THR A 279 6.80 -9.78 15.21
CA THR A 279 7.53 -10.20 16.41
C THR A 279 7.64 -9.07 17.43
N LYS A 280 7.86 -7.84 16.96
CA LYS A 280 7.86 -6.65 17.83
C LYS A 280 6.45 -6.29 18.30
N ALA A 281 5.42 -6.44 17.46
CA ALA A 281 4.04 -6.12 17.82
C ALA A 281 3.49 -6.95 19.00
N ALA A 282 4.02 -8.15 19.23
CA ALA A 282 3.65 -8.95 20.39
C ALA A 282 4.10 -8.33 21.73
N TYR A 283 5.14 -7.50 21.74
CA TYR A 283 5.68 -6.89 22.97
C TYR A 283 6.07 -5.42 22.71
N PRO A 284 5.08 -4.51 22.60
CA PRO A 284 5.30 -3.14 22.16
C PRO A 284 5.84 -2.23 23.28
N GLY A 285 5.78 -2.64 24.56
CA GLY A 285 6.12 -1.81 25.71
C GLY A 285 4.98 -0.86 26.12
N LEU A 286 4.55 0.03 25.22
CA LEU A 286 3.43 0.94 25.45
C LEU A 286 2.36 0.84 24.35
N VAL A 287 1.10 1.09 24.72
CA VAL A 287 -0.02 1.18 23.77
C VAL A 287 -0.85 2.46 23.96
N TYR A 288 -1.31 3.03 22.85
CA TYR A 288 -2.33 4.07 22.78
C TYR A 288 -3.69 3.40 22.74
N ASP A 289 -4.31 3.26 23.91
CA ASP A 289 -5.61 2.59 24.05
C ASP A 289 -6.76 3.59 23.86
N ALA A 290 -7.91 3.12 23.37
CA ALA A 290 -9.10 3.93 23.14
C ALA A 290 -10.36 3.09 23.38
N SER A 291 -11.39 3.69 23.98
CA SER A 291 -12.67 3.03 24.25
C SER A 291 -13.74 3.40 23.23
N LYS A 292 -14.91 2.76 23.31
CA LYS A 292 -16.08 3.12 22.49
C LYS A 292 -16.45 4.59 22.67
N GLU A 293 -16.41 5.08 23.90
CA GLU A 293 -16.76 6.45 24.27
C GLU A 293 -15.84 7.48 23.60
N ASP A 294 -14.57 7.14 23.39
CA ASP A 294 -13.64 8.02 22.67
C ASP A 294 -14.03 8.17 21.18
N TYR A 295 -14.50 7.10 20.54
CA TYR A 295 -15.00 7.17 19.17
C TYR A 295 -16.34 7.89 19.06
N ILE A 296 -17.23 7.75 20.05
CA ILE A 296 -18.47 8.54 20.12
C ILE A 296 -18.16 10.03 20.25
N LYS A 297 -17.25 10.41 21.16
CA LYS A 297 -16.79 11.81 21.30
C LYS A 297 -16.20 12.36 20.01
N LEU A 298 -15.43 11.54 19.28
CA LEU A 298 -14.90 11.91 17.98
C LEU A 298 -16.02 12.20 16.96
N LEU A 299 -16.97 11.28 16.80
CA LEU A 299 -18.08 11.45 15.87
C LEU A 299 -18.91 12.70 16.21
N CYS A 300 -19.21 12.91 17.49
CA CYS A 300 -19.84 14.15 17.97
C CYS A 300 -19.02 15.40 17.62
N GLY A 301 -17.69 15.35 17.81
CA GLY A 301 -16.78 16.44 17.47
C GLY A 301 -16.71 16.74 15.96
N LEU A 302 -17.00 15.75 15.12
CA LEU A 302 -17.11 15.88 13.66
C LEU A 302 -18.48 16.38 13.20
N GLY A 303 -19.44 16.57 14.11
CA GLY A 303 -20.75 17.13 13.81
C GLY A 303 -21.86 16.11 13.53
N TYR A 304 -21.62 14.82 13.85
CA TYR A 304 -22.66 13.79 13.72
C TYR A 304 -23.80 14.04 14.70
N ASP A 305 -25.03 13.94 14.22
CA ASP A 305 -26.21 14.02 15.08
C ASP A 305 -26.49 12.68 15.81
N GLU A 306 -27.42 12.70 16.76
CA GLU A 306 -27.75 11.49 17.54
C GLU A 306 -28.35 10.37 16.67
N LYS A 307 -29.02 10.70 15.57
CA LYS A 307 -29.62 9.70 14.68
C LYS A 307 -28.52 8.97 13.92
N GLU A 308 -27.58 9.71 13.34
CA GLU A 308 -26.41 9.15 12.65
C GLU A 308 -25.52 8.36 13.61
N LEU A 309 -25.31 8.86 14.83
CA LEU A 309 -24.56 8.15 15.87
C LEU A 309 -25.16 6.79 16.19
N ARG A 310 -26.47 6.73 16.42
CA ARG A 310 -27.16 5.47 16.74
C ARG A 310 -27.14 4.47 15.58
N LEU A 311 -27.17 4.96 14.33
CA LEU A 311 -26.99 4.12 13.13
C LEU A 311 -25.59 3.48 13.08
N ILE A 312 -24.56 4.21 13.50
CA ILE A 312 -23.17 3.72 13.52
C ILE A 312 -22.89 2.85 14.74
N SER A 313 -23.34 3.27 15.93
CA SER A 313 -23.02 2.63 17.21
C SER A 313 -23.85 1.38 17.47
N GLY A 314 -25.00 1.25 16.79
CA GLY A 314 -25.94 0.15 16.97
C GLY A 314 -26.68 0.15 18.32
N ASP A 315 -26.61 1.26 19.07
CA ASP A 315 -27.23 1.40 20.40
C ASP A 315 -27.66 2.85 20.67
N ASN A 316 -28.18 3.12 21.87
CA ASN A 316 -28.68 4.44 22.28
C ASN A 316 -27.56 5.41 22.72
N SER A 317 -26.39 5.36 22.08
CA SER A 317 -25.31 6.32 22.33
C SER A 317 -25.76 7.75 22.03
N THR A 318 -25.36 8.70 22.87
CA THR A 318 -25.65 10.14 22.71
C THR A 318 -24.40 10.98 22.88
N CYS A 319 -24.41 12.18 22.33
CA CYS A 319 -23.30 13.12 22.53
C CYS A 319 -23.27 13.65 23.97
N PRO A 320 -22.08 13.80 24.57
CA PRO A 320 -21.95 14.48 25.86
C PRO A 320 -22.55 15.89 25.81
N LYS A 321 -23.34 16.25 26.85
CA LYS A 321 -24.01 17.57 26.95
C LYS A 321 -23.04 18.75 26.90
N VAL A 322 -21.82 18.57 27.40
CA VAL A 322 -20.73 19.52 27.23
C VAL A 322 -20.04 19.20 25.91
N SER A 323 -20.59 19.71 24.82
CA SER A 323 -20.00 19.61 23.48
C SER A 323 -18.74 20.47 23.41
N THR A 324 -17.62 19.95 23.90
CA THR A 324 -16.31 20.46 23.48
C THR A 324 -16.09 19.96 22.06
N LYS A 325 -16.12 20.85 21.07
CA LYS A 325 -15.68 20.58 19.70
C LYS A 325 -14.32 19.87 19.75
N THR A 326 -14.34 18.54 19.66
CA THR A 326 -13.14 17.72 19.80
C THR A 326 -12.55 17.55 18.42
N LEU A 327 -11.35 18.09 18.22
CA LEU A 327 -10.63 17.93 16.96
C LEU A 327 -10.30 16.46 16.74
N ALA A 328 -10.44 15.98 15.51
CA ALA A 328 -10.15 14.58 15.19
C ALA A 328 -8.74 14.15 15.59
N ARG A 329 -7.77 15.08 15.51
CA ARG A 329 -6.37 14.89 15.93
C ARG A 329 -6.18 14.55 17.43
N ASN A 330 -7.18 14.82 18.27
CA ASN A 330 -7.16 14.57 19.71
C ASN A 330 -7.63 13.17 20.10
N LEU A 331 -8.15 12.37 19.16
CA LEU A 331 -8.34 10.93 19.39
C LEU A 331 -6.99 10.33 19.86
N ASN A 332 -7.02 9.45 20.86
CA ASN A 332 -5.81 8.81 21.39
C ASN A 332 -5.26 7.77 20.40
N TYR A 333 -4.67 8.26 19.32
CA TYR A 333 -4.29 7.50 18.15
C TYR A 333 -2.76 7.30 18.09
N PRO A 334 -2.25 6.16 17.58
CA PRO A 334 -0.82 5.87 17.54
C PRO A 334 0.00 6.72 16.55
N SER A 335 -0.65 7.62 15.82
CA SER A 335 -0.02 8.63 14.97
C SER A 335 -0.55 10.04 15.31
N MET A 336 0.21 11.04 14.91
CA MET A 336 -0.08 12.46 15.17
C MET A 336 -0.09 13.19 13.83
N THR A 337 -1.29 13.42 13.30
CA THR A 337 -1.47 14.03 11.97
C THR A 337 -2.24 15.33 12.06
N ALA A 338 -1.75 16.37 11.39
CA ALA A 338 -2.41 17.66 11.34
C ALA A 338 -2.47 18.21 9.92
N MET A 339 -3.62 18.81 9.62
CA MET A 339 -3.84 19.55 8.39
C MET A 339 -3.68 21.04 8.67
N VAL A 340 -2.86 21.72 7.86
CA VAL A 340 -2.62 23.17 7.98
C VAL A 340 -2.79 23.89 6.66
N LYS A 341 -2.80 25.22 6.67
CA LYS A 341 -2.88 26.01 5.44
C LYS A 341 -1.49 26.16 4.81
N PRO A 342 -1.35 26.08 3.48
CA PRO A 342 -0.08 26.28 2.80
C PRO A 342 0.43 27.72 3.02
N SER A 343 1.75 27.88 3.04
CA SER A 343 2.45 29.16 3.20
C SER A 343 2.11 29.95 4.48
N LYS A 344 1.51 29.29 5.49
CA LYS A 344 1.19 29.90 6.81
C LYS A 344 2.02 29.25 7.91
N SER A 345 2.36 30.05 8.93
CA SER A 345 2.89 29.52 10.17
C SER A 345 1.80 28.75 10.91
N PHE A 346 2.19 27.68 11.59
CA PHE A 346 1.26 26.85 12.36
C PHE A 346 1.86 26.45 13.70
N ASN A 347 0.97 26.27 14.69
CA ASN A 347 1.27 25.65 15.97
C ASN A 347 0.13 24.66 16.26
N VAL A 348 0.47 23.39 16.37
CA VAL A 348 -0.50 22.31 16.57
C VAL A 348 -0.08 21.48 17.78
N THR A 349 -1.05 21.15 18.63
CA THR A 349 -0.84 20.26 19.78
C THR A 349 -1.57 18.94 19.60
N PHE A 350 -0.99 17.88 20.14
CA PHE A 350 -1.57 16.55 20.22
C PHE A 350 -1.54 16.09 21.68
N HIS A 351 -2.70 15.76 22.23
CA HIS A 351 -2.81 15.15 23.55
C HIS A 351 -2.84 13.63 23.40
N ARG A 352 -2.00 12.92 24.13
CA ARG A 352 -1.91 11.46 24.07
C ARG A 352 -1.80 10.86 25.46
N THR A 353 -2.33 9.66 25.58
CA THR A 353 -2.20 8.82 26.78
C THR A 353 -1.70 7.45 26.36
N VAL A 354 -0.64 6.98 27.01
CA VAL A 354 -0.08 5.65 26.81
C VAL A 354 -0.29 4.81 28.05
N THR A 355 -0.57 3.53 27.83
CA THR A 355 -0.70 2.52 28.88
C THR A 355 0.53 1.61 28.82
N ASN A 356 1.18 1.39 29.97
CA ASN A 356 2.29 0.45 30.05
C ASN A 356 1.80 -0.99 29.95
N VAL A 357 2.32 -1.72 28.97
CA VAL A 357 2.08 -3.16 28.77
C VAL A 357 3.38 -3.96 28.72
N GLY A 358 4.51 -3.30 29.03
CA GLY A 358 5.83 -3.91 29.16
C GLY A 358 6.20 -4.14 30.63
N PHE A 359 7.48 -3.93 30.96
CA PHE A 359 7.96 -4.16 32.32
C PHE A 359 7.38 -3.14 33.31
N ALA A 360 7.07 -3.60 34.53
CA ALA A 360 6.86 -2.72 35.68
C ALA A 360 8.17 -1.99 36.04
N ASN A 361 8.08 -0.86 36.72
CA ASN A 361 9.24 -0.02 37.05
C ASN A 361 10.10 0.35 35.83
N SER A 362 9.45 0.72 34.72
CA SER A 362 10.11 1.14 33.48
C SER A 362 10.03 2.66 33.32
N THR A 363 11.09 3.25 32.75
CA THR A 363 11.13 4.67 32.41
C THR A 363 11.44 4.82 30.92
N TYR A 364 10.56 5.52 30.22
CA TYR A 364 10.69 5.82 28.80
C TYR A 364 11.14 7.28 28.62
N LYS A 365 12.11 7.50 27.74
CA LYS A 365 12.54 8.82 27.30
C LYS A 365 12.05 9.11 25.89
N ALA A 366 11.53 10.31 25.65
CA ALA A 366 11.13 10.78 24.35
C ALA A 366 12.34 11.13 23.49
N THR A 367 12.32 10.74 22.22
CA THR A 367 13.26 11.20 21.19
C THR A 367 12.49 11.55 19.93
N THR A 368 12.76 12.71 19.35
CA THR A 368 12.11 13.15 18.11
C THR A 368 13.09 13.07 16.95
N PHE A 369 12.60 12.59 15.81
CA PHE A 369 13.35 12.51 14.55
C PHE A 369 12.63 13.35 13.53
N THR A 370 13.24 14.47 13.13
CA THR A 370 12.71 15.37 12.10
C THR A 370 13.62 15.37 10.88
N LYS A 371 13.03 15.21 9.70
CA LYS A 371 13.70 15.44 8.40
C LYS A 371 13.31 16.77 7.76
N SER A 372 12.49 17.56 8.46
CA SER A 372 11.91 18.80 7.95
C SER A 372 12.18 19.97 8.90
N LYS A 373 11.84 21.19 8.48
CA LYS A 373 12.07 22.41 9.27
C LYS A 373 11.00 22.64 10.36
N VAL A 374 10.26 21.60 10.76
CA VAL A 374 9.33 21.68 11.90
C VAL A 374 10.09 21.52 13.22
N LYS A 375 9.61 22.21 14.26
CA LYS A 375 10.06 22.04 15.64
C LYS A 375 9.02 21.21 16.39
N ILE A 376 9.47 20.16 17.07
CA ILE A 376 8.64 19.27 17.88
C ILE A 376 9.09 19.36 19.33
N VAL A 377 8.15 19.60 20.25
CA VAL A 377 8.37 19.62 21.70
C VAL A 377 7.44 18.61 22.34
N VAL A 378 7.95 17.82 23.29
CA VAL A 378 7.19 16.77 24.00
C VAL A 378 7.21 17.08 25.49
N GLU A 379 6.05 17.09 26.13
CA GLU A 379 5.93 17.40 27.55
C GLU A 379 5.02 16.41 28.28
N PRO A 380 5.51 15.73 29.34
CA PRO A 380 6.90 15.66 29.78
C PRO A 380 7.79 14.90 28.78
N GLU A 381 9.12 15.07 28.85
CA GLU A 381 10.08 14.31 28.01
C GLU A 381 10.39 12.90 28.54
N VAL A 382 9.94 12.58 29.75
CA VAL A 382 10.19 11.31 30.45
C VAL A 382 8.90 10.81 31.07
N LEU A 383 8.60 9.52 30.88
CA LEU A 383 7.46 8.83 31.47
C LEU A 383 7.95 7.64 32.30
N SER A 384 7.72 7.68 33.61
CA SER A 384 8.03 6.58 34.51
C SER A 384 6.76 5.86 34.97
N PHE A 385 6.75 4.54 34.84
CA PHE A 385 5.65 3.66 35.20
C PHE A 385 6.10 2.73 36.32
N LYS A 386 5.36 2.71 37.43
CA LYS A 386 5.59 1.84 38.59
C LYS A 386 5.00 0.46 38.38
N SER A 387 3.91 0.35 37.63
CA SER A 387 3.17 -0.91 37.47
C SER A 387 2.71 -1.16 36.03
N LEU A 388 2.33 -2.41 35.76
CA LEU A 388 1.67 -2.80 34.53
C LEU A 388 0.29 -2.13 34.46
N TYR A 389 -0.11 -1.70 33.27
CA TYR A 389 -1.34 -0.98 32.96
C TYR A 389 -1.48 0.42 33.56
N GLU A 390 -0.42 0.95 34.20
CA GLU A 390 -0.39 2.36 34.57
C GLU A 390 -0.44 3.23 33.29
N LYS A 391 -1.25 4.30 33.36
CA LYS A 391 -1.44 5.25 32.27
C LYS A 391 -0.66 6.53 32.55
N LYS A 392 -0.02 7.08 31.52
CA LYS A 392 0.58 8.41 31.55
C LYS A 392 0.20 9.21 30.31
N SER A 393 -0.04 10.49 30.51
CA SER A 393 -0.38 11.43 29.45
C SER A 393 0.79 12.34 29.13
N PHE A 394 0.86 12.78 27.88
CA PHE A 394 1.84 13.74 27.40
C PHE A 394 1.24 14.58 26.27
N VAL A 395 1.89 15.70 25.98
CA VAL A 395 1.52 16.63 24.91
C VAL A 395 2.67 16.73 23.92
N VAL A 396 2.33 16.73 22.63
CA VAL A 396 3.29 16.99 21.55
C VAL A 396 2.89 18.26 20.83
N SER A 397 3.78 19.25 20.84
CA SER A 397 3.59 20.54 20.15
C SER A 397 4.46 20.59 18.91
N VAL A 398 3.85 20.85 17.75
CA VAL A 398 4.51 20.94 16.46
C VAL A 398 4.36 22.35 15.90
N THR A 399 5.47 23.04 15.68
CA THR A 399 5.50 24.39 15.13
C THR A 399 6.26 24.43 13.80
N GLY A 400 5.76 25.21 12.86
CA GLY A 400 6.37 25.42 11.56
C GLY A 400 6.18 26.86 11.07
N GLY A 401 7.21 27.42 10.44
CA GLY A 401 7.15 28.73 9.80
C GLY A 401 6.48 28.68 8.42
N GLN A 402 6.23 29.85 7.83
CA GLN A 402 5.54 30.00 6.53
C GLN A 402 6.18 29.19 5.39
N ARG A 403 7.50 29.05 5.37
CA ARG A 403 8.24 28.35 4.30
C ARG A 403 8.33 26.84 4.47
N VAL A 404 7.80 26.28 5.56
CA VAL A 404 7.92 24.85 5.85
C VAL A 404 7.05 24.04 4.88
N LEU A 405 5.83 24.51 4.64
CA LEU A 405 4.83 23.87 3.78
C LEU A 405 4.35 24.88 2.72
N PRO A 406 5.14 25.10 1.65
CA PRO A 406 4.93 26.23 0.74
C PRO A 406 3.72 26.04 -0.19
N THR A 407 3.41 24.80 -0.58
CA THR A 407 2.41 24.50 -1.60
C THR A 407 1.32 23.59 -1.07
N ASP A 408 0.22 23.50 -1.81
CA ASP A 408 -0.80 22.48 -1.59
C ASP A 408 -0.18 21.08 -1.61
N TYR A 409 -0.61 20.22 -0.68
CA TYR A 409 -0.04 18.89 -0.42
C TYR A 409 1.46 18.82 -0.12
N SER A 410 2.11 19.94 0.22
CA SER A 410 3.45 19.85 0.82
C SER A 410 3.34 19.15 2.18
N MET A 411 4.37 18.36 2.51
CA MET A 411 4.35 17.45 3.66
C MET A 411 5.63 17.59 4.50
N ALA A 412 5.47 17.44 5.81
CA ALA A 412 6.54 17.39 6.80
C ALA A 412 6.40 16.09 7.60
N SER A 413 7.26 15.12 7.27
CA SER A 413 7.36 13.82 7.94
C SER A 413 8.37 13.88 9.09
N SER A 414 7.96 13.40 10.25
CA SER A 414 8.77 13.29 11.47
C SER A 414 8.26 12.11 12.32
N SER A 415 8.94 11.80 13.42
CA SER A 415 8.45 10.79 14.36
C SER A 415 8.87 11.08 15.80
N LEU A 416 8.03 10.65 16.73
CA LEU A 416 8.33 10.53 18.16
C LEU A 416 8.63 9.06 18.48
N VAL A 417 9.65 8.80 19.28
CA VAL A 417 9.96 7.48 19.83
C VAL A 417 10.05 7.58 21.34
N TRP A 418 9.27 6.76 22.05
CA TRP A 418 9.50 6.48 23.46
C TRP A 418 10.35 5.23 23.60
N SER A 419 11.46 5.30 24.33
CA SER A 419 12.31 4.13 24.57
C SER A 419 12.74 4.01 26.02
N ASP A 420 12.71 2.79 26.53
CA ASP A 420 13.25 2.35 27.83
C ASP A 420 14.58 1.57 27.66
N GLY A 421 15.17 1.60 26.45
CA GLY A 421 16.34 0.82 26.07
C GLY A 421 16.04 -0.59 25.53
N SER A 422 14.88 -1.18 25.84
CA SER A 422 14.46 -2.51 25.37
C SER A 422 13.35 -2.43 24.31
N HIS A 423 12.39 -1.55 24.54
CA HIS A 423 11.26 -1.22 23.71
C HIS A 423 11.50 0.10 22.97
N SER A 424 10.83 0.23 21.83
CA SER A 424 10.82 1.43 21.00
C SER A 424 9.41 1.62 20.47
N VAL A 425 8.71 2.60 21.01
CA VAL A 425 7.31 2.91 20.70
C VAL A 425 7.31 4.12 19.77
N ARG A 426 7.25 3.86 18.46
CA ARG A 426 7.37 4.91 17.44
C ARG A 426 5.99 5.39 16.97
N SER A 427 5.78 6.70 16.96
CA SER A 427 4.61 7.34 16.36
C SER A 427 5.03 8.29 15.25
N PRO A 428 4.50 8.16 14.02
CA PRO A 428 4.64 9.19 13.00
C PRO A 428 4.03 10.51 13.47
N VAL A 429 4.77 11.61 13.27
CA VAL A 429 4.31 12.98 13.45
C VAL A 429 4.32 13.63 12.07
N PHE A 430 3.14 13.83 11.49
CA PHE A 430 2.97 14.16 10.09
C PHE A 430 2.11 15.40 9.93
N VAL A 431 2.65 16.44 9.30
CA VAL A 431 1.91 17.67 9.00
C VAL A 431 1.86 17.86 7.49
N PHE A 432 0.69 18.16 6.94
CA PHE A 432 0.53 18.42 5.52
C PHE A 432 -0.36 19.64 5.28
N ALA A 433 -0.13 20.31 4.16
CA ALA A 433 -0.89 21.48 3.77
C ALA A 433 -2.03 21.11 2.80
N LEU A 434 -3.21 21.71 3.02
CA LEU A 434 -4.32 21.69 2.06
C LEU A 434 -4.89 23.10 1.86
N LEU A 435 -5.20 23.45 0.61
CA LEU A 435 -6.06 24.58 0.29
C LEU A 435 -7.50 24.25 0.69
N THR A 436 -7.92 24.80 1.84
CA THR A 436 -9.30 24.71 2.36
C THR A 436 -10.17 25.83 1.85
#